data_AF-A0A962ZCK0-F1
#
_entry.id   AF-A0A962ZCK0-F1
#
_cell.length_a   1.000
_cell.length_b   1.000
_cell.length_c   1.000
_cell.angle_alpha   90.00
_cell.angle_beta   90.00
_cell.angle_gamma   90.00
#
_symmetry.space_group_name_H-M   'P 1'
#
loop_
_entity.id
_entity.type
_entity.pdbx_description
1 polymer ?
#
loop_
_entity_poly.entity_id
_entity_poly.type
_entity_poly.pdbx_seq_one_letter_code
_entity_poly.pdbx_strand_id
1 'polypeptide(L)'
;CLRFDPSDADSIRYNPLLAIREGAHQVGDTQKIVQIIANPGKTDHDSSNPFWRESASQWLTAVILHVLHAGPVKTIDRVRALAMDFTGTTDAMQKPSPAGEPPHGECVRVAKAMQEMDEKTRSGVQTTATSWLTLWADEMVARATSASDFDMGDLMCRKRPVSLYLSSPLSEQSRLEGITRIMLRQMAAALTADLTHDLSGRKK
;
A
#
# COMPACT_ATOMS: atom_id res chain seq x y z
N CYS A 1 -14.33 -20.00 7.34
CA CYS A 1 -12.94 -19.83 7.81
C CYS A 1 -12.15 -19.27 6.62
N LEU A 2 -11.36 -18.22 6.84
CA LEU A 2 -10.51 -17.58 5.84
C LEU A 2 -9.05 -17.84 6.22
N ARG A 3 -8.20 -18.17 5.25
CA ARG A 3 -6.75 -18.34 5.45
C ARG A 3 -6.01 -17.40 4.52
N PHE A 4 -5.14 -16.58 5.08
CA PHE A 4 -4.21 -15.73 4.32
C PHE A 4 -2.79 -16.25 4.49
N ASP A 5 -2.22 -16.71 3.39
CA ASP A 5 -0.82 -17.11 3.21
C ASP A 5 -0.32 -16.61 1.86
N PRO A 6 0.39 -15.47 1.81
CA PRO A 6 0.80 -14.87 0.54
C PRO A 6 1.89 -15.68 -0.20
N SER A 7 2.34 -16.81 0.36
CA SER A 7 3.23 -17.78 -0.30
C SER A 7 2.51 -19.01 -0.86
N ASP A 8 1.18 -19.09 -0.72
CA ASP A 8 0.39 -20.27 -1.09
C ASP A 8 -0.65 -19.95 -2.17
N ALA A 9 -0.69 -20.77 -3.23
CA ALA A 9 -1.63 -20.70 -4.34
C ALA A 9 -3.10 -20.61 -3.91
N ASP A 10 -3.47 -21.36 -2.87
CA ASP A 10 -4.85 -21.52 -2.38
C ASP A 10 -5.22 -20.50 -1.30
N SER A 11 -4.34 -19.52 -1.02
CA SER A 11 -4.65 -18.43 -0.11
C SER A 11 -5.75 -17.52 -0.66
N ILE A 12 -6.56 -16.99 0.24
CA ILE A 12 -7.41 -15.82 -0.07
C ILE A 12 -6.52 -14.64 -0.47
N ARG A 13 -7.14 -13.65 -1.11
CA ARG A 13 -6.50 -12.39 -1.46
C ARG A 13 -6.91 -11.28 -0.51
N TYR A 14 -5.96 -10.40 -0.25
CA TYR A 14 -6.15 -9.18 0.50
C TYR A 14 -5.34 -8.05 -0.14
N ASN A 15 -6.02 -7.01 -0.59
CA ASN A 15 -5.40 -5.85 -1.18
C ASN A 15 -5.32 -4.71 -0.15
N PRO A 16 -4.12 -4.35 0.33
CA PRO A 16 -3.96 -3.30 1.33
C PRO A 16 -4.43 -1.92 0.89
N LEU A 17 -4.45 -1.66 -0.42
CA LEU A 17 -4.81 -0.36 -0.97
C LEU A 17 -6.31 -0.09 -0.87
N LEU A 18 -7.14 -1.14 -0.88
CA LEU A 18 -8.60 -1.00 -0.82
C LEU A 18 -9.13 -0.63 0.57
N ALA A 19 -8.31 -0.78 1.61
CA ALA A 19 -8.64 -0.37 2.97
C ALA A 19 -8.21 1.08 3.29
N ILE A 20 -7.61 1.80 2.33
CA ILE A 20 -7.31 3.22 2.47
C ILE A 20 -8.61 4.01 2.38
N ARG A 21 -8.92 4.79 3.41
CA ARG A 21 -10.13 5.62 3.45
C ARG A 21 -10.02 6.82 2.50
N GLU A 22 -11.09 7.10 1.79
CA GLU A 22 -11.18 8.29 0.94
C GLU A 22 -11.29 9.59 1.76
N GLY A 23 -11.10 10.73 1.09
CA GLY A 23 -11.19 12.05 1.71
C GLY A 23 -9.99 12.39 2.61
N ALA A 24 -10.26 13.05 3.73
CA ALA A 24 -9.23 13.68 4.57
C ALA A 24 -8.20 12.70 5.18
N HIS A 25 -8.51 11.41 5.25
CA HIS A 25 -7.62 10.40 5.83
C HIS A 25 -6.70 9.72 4.81
N GLN A 26 -6.94 9.92 3.50
CA GLN A 26 -6.34 9.12 2.44
C GLN A 26 -4.81 9.21 2.41
N VAL A 27 -4.26 10.42 2.52
CA VAL A 27 -2.80 10.64 2.57
C VAL A 27 -2.18 9.97 3.80
N GLY A 28 -2.77 10.19 4.98
CA GLY A 28 -2.26 9.65 6.23
C GLY A 28 -2.33 8.12 6.30
N ASP A 29 -3.36 7.50 5.74
CA ASP A 29 -3.46 6.04 5.66
C ASP A 29 -2.46 5.46 4.66
N THR A 30 -2.25 6.14 3.52
CA THR A 30 -1.22 5.77 2.54
C THR A 30 0.18 5.81 3.14
N GLN A 31 0.53 6.90 3.84
CA GLN A 31 1.83 7.05 4.51
C GLN A 31 2.11 5.93 5.52
N LYS A 32 1.09 5.46 6.26
CA LYS A 32 1.24 4.35 7.21
C LYS A 32 1.59 3.03 6.51
N ILE A 33 1.04 2.79 5.33
CA ILE A 33 1.38 1.62 4.51
C ILE A 33 2.83 1.75 4.02
N VAL A 34 3.18 2.89 3.42
CA VAL A 34 4.53 3.18 2.93
C VAL A 34 5.58 3.01 4.04
N GLN A 35 5.30 3.50 5.24
CA GLN A 35 6.19 3.36 6.38
C GLN A 35 6.46 1.89 6.76
N ILE A 36 5.45 1.03 6.67
CA ILE A 36 5.64 -0.42 6.93
C ILE A 36 6.40 -1.08 5.78
N ILE A 37 6.11 -0.72 4.52
CA ILE A 37 6.82 -1.24 3.35
C ILE A 37 8.32 -0.85 3.39
N ALA A 38 8.62 0.40 3.77
CA ALA A 38 9.97 0.93 3.85
C ALA A 38 10.82 0.33 4.98
N ASN A 39 10.17 -0.23 6.01
CA ASN A 39 10.85 -0.90 7.13
C ASN A 39 9.92 -1.95 7.76
N PRO A 40 9.83 -3.15 7.16
CA PRO A 40 8.91 -4.18 7.62
C PRO A 40 9.28 -4.71 9.01
N GLY A 41 10.57 -4.76 9.39
CA GLY A 41 11.06 -5.42 10.60
C GLY A 41 11.35 -4.55 11.83
N LYS A 42 11.25 -3.21 11.75
CA LYS A 42 11.64 -2.30 12.84
C LYS A 42 12.96 -2.68 13.53
N THR A 43 14.04 -2.77 12.77
CA THR A 43 15.38 -2.71 13.37
C THR A 43 15.84 -1.26 13.30
N ASP A 44 15.88 -0.59 14.46
CA ASP A 44 16.61 0.67 14.61
C ASP A 44 18.06 0.41 14.24
N HIS A 45 18.43 0.84 13.03
CA HIS A 45 19.76 0.99 12.42
C HIS A 45 19.65 0.77 10.91
N ASP A 46 18.74 1.49 10.26
CA ASP A 46 18.83 1.65 8.81
C ASP A 46 19.84 2.76 8.53
N SER A 47 21.01 2.39 8.00
CA SER A 47 22.08 3.31 7.63
C SER A 47 21.80 4.08 6.34
N SER A 48 20.64 3.85 5.70
CA SER A 48 20.24 4.62 4.52
C SER A 48 20.04 6.10 4.88
N ASN A 49 20.59 6.97 4.03
CA ASN A 49 20.55 8.42 4.21
C ASN A 49 19.08 8.89 4.40
N PRO A 50 18.76 9.62 5.48
CA PRO A 50 17.40 10.09 5.76
C PRO A 50 16.73 10.82 4.59
N PHE A 51 17.51 11.58 3.80
CA PHE A 51 17.02 12.27 2.62
C PHE A 51 16.41 11.32 1.58
N TRP A 52 17.09 10.20 1.28
CA TRP A 52 16.61 9.23 0.29
C TRP A 52 15.33 8.55 0.77
N ARG A 53 15.28 8.19 2.06
CA ARG A 53 14.09 7.57 2.66
C ARG A 53 12.89 8.50 2.65
N GLU A 54 13.09 9.75 3.04
CA GLU A 54 11.99 10.73 3.07
C GLU A 54 11.46 11.00 1.66
N SER A 55 12.36 11.25 0.71
CA SER A 55 11.99 11.50 -0.69
C SER A 55 11.31 10.27 -1.32
N ALA A 56 11.81 9.06 -1.06
CA ALA A 56 11.21 7.82 -1.53
C ALA A 56 9.83 7.58 -0.90
N SER A 57 9.64 7.94 0.38
CA SER A 57 8.34 7.83 1.05
C SER A 57 7.31 8.78 0.44
N GLN A 58 7.71 10.02 0.16
CA GLN A 58 6.87 11.01 -0.52
C GLN A 58 6.51 10.55 -1.94
N TRP A 59 7.51 10.07 -2.69
CA TRP A 59 7.30 9.51 -4.02
C TRP A 59 6.30 8.35 -3.99
N LEU A 60 6.55 7.34 -3.16
CA LEU A 60 5.69 6.15 -3.12
C LEU A 60 4.29 6.45 -2.61
N THR A 61 4.14 7.42 -1.69
CA THR A 61 2.83 7.92 -1.25
C THR A 61 2.06 8.51 -2.43
N ALA A 62 2.69 9.37 -3.23
CA ALA A 62 2.06 9.94 -4.41
C ALA A 62 1.67 8.89 -5.45
N VAL A 63 2.53 7.89 -5.69
CA VAL A 63 2.24 6.80 -6.65
C VAL A 63 1.04 5.97 -6.20
N ILE A 64 0.95 5.61 -4.92
CA ILE A 64 -0.22 4.89 -4.39
C ILE A 64 -1.50 5.72 -4.57
N LEU A 65 -1.47 7.00 -4.21
CA LEU A 65 -2.61 7.89 -4.41
C LEU A 65 -3.00 7.97 -5.90
N HIS A 66 -2.02 8.09 -6.80
CA HIS A 66 -2.29 8.10 -8.23
C HIS A 66 -2.94 6.79 -8.70
N VAL A 67 -2.49 5.64 -8.22
CA VAL A 67 -3.11 4.33 -8.52
C VAL A 67 -4.56 4.26 -8.04
N LEU A 68 -4.88 4.83 -6.88
CA LEU A 68 -6.24 4.83 -6.33
C LEU A 68 -7.22 5.66 -7.17
N HIS A 69 -6.74 6.72 -7.83
CA HIS A 69 -7.57 7.71 -8.53
C HIS A 69 -7.53 7.61 -10.06
N ALA A 70 -6.42 7.14 -10.66
CA ALA A 70 -6.21 7.24 -12.10
C ALA A 70 -6.50 5.95 -12.89
N GLY A 71 -6.70 4.80 -12.24
CA GLY A 71 -6.84 3.54 -12.96
C GLY A 71 -7.72 2.49 -12.27
N PRO A 72 -8.24 1.52 -13.05
CA PRO A 72 -9.08 0.44 -12.52
C PRO A 72 -8.28 -0.60 -11.71
N VAL A 73 -6.98 -0.72 -11.97
CA VAL A 73 -6.10 -1.71 -11.32
C VAL A 73 -5.43 -1.08 -10.10
N LYS A 74 -5.98 -1.35 -8.91
CA LYS A 74 -5.55 -0.75 -7.64
C LYS A 74 -4.61 -1.67 -6.85
N THR A 75 -3.52 -2.14 -7.44
CA THR A 75 -2.62 -3.15 -6.82
C THR A 75 -1.23 -2.58 -6.49
N ILE A 76 -0.53 -3.20 -5.53
CA ILE A 76 0.85 -2.82 -5.21
C ILE A 76 1.80 -3.18 -6.37
N ASP A 77 1.50 -4.23 -7.14
CA ASP A 77 2.23 -4.53 -8.37
C ASP A 77 2.13 -3.38 -9.40
N ARG A 78 0.95 -2.77 -9.55
CA ARG A 78 0.78 -1.57 -10.38
C ARG A 78 1.54 -0.37 -9.82
N VAL A 79 1.55 -0.21 -8.50
CA VAL A 79 2.37 0.82 -7.81
C VAL A 79 3.85 0.61 -8.14
N ARG A 80 4.36 -0.63 -8.11
CA ARG A 80 5.75 -0.94 -8.47
C ARG A 80 6.05 -0.53 -9.91
N ALA A 81 5.20 -0.91 -10.85
CA ALA A 81 5.39 -0.58 -12.26
C ALA A 81 5.47 0.94 -12.49
N LEU A 82 4.59 1.72 -11.86
CA LEU A 82 4.60 3.18 -11.96
C LEU A 82 5.77 3.82 -11.21
N ALA A 83 6.16 3.29 -10.05
CA ALA A 83 7.33 3.77 -9.33
C ALA A 83 8.63 3.58 -10.14
N MET A 84 8.68 2.59 -11.04
CA MET A 84 9.78 2.36 -11.98
C MET A 84 9.71 3.24 -13.24
N ASP A 85 8.53 3.74 -13.63
CA ASP A 85 8.39 4.72 -14.73
C ASP A 85 8.23 6.13 -14.17
N PHE A 86 9.35 6.71 -13.74
CA PHE A 86 9.34 7.96 -13.00
C PHE A 86 8.80 9.14 -13.84
N THR A 87 9.31 9.33 -15.05
CA THR A 87 8.90 10.42 -15.94
C THR A 87 7.45 10.26 -16.38
N GLY A 88 7.07 9.09 -16.90
CA GLY A 88 5.69 8.85 -17.34
C GLY A 88 4.68 9.00 -16.21
N THR A 89 5.03 8.55 -15.01
CA THR A 89 4.15 8.65 -13.84
C THR A 89 4.02 10.09 -13.34
N THR A 90 5.11 10.86 -13.22
CA THR A 90 5.03 12.28 -12.80
C THR A 90 4.24 13.14 -13.80
N ASP A 91 4.33 12.84 -15.09
CA ASP A 91 3.50 13.49 -16.11
C ASP A 91 2.02 13.10 -16.01
N ALA A 92 1.73 11.83 -15.73
CA ALA A 92 0.36 11.33 -15.58
C ALA A 92 -0.31 11.87 -14.30
N MET A 93 0.43 12.04 -13.21
CA MET A 93 -0.07 12.58 -11.94
C MET A 93 -0.63 14.00 -12.03
N GLN A 94 -0.24 14.75 -13.06
CA GLN A 94 -0.66 16.13 -13.27
C GLN A 94 -1.86 16.26 -14.21
N LYS A 95 -2.32 15.15 -14.79
CA LYS A 95 -3.43 15.10 -15.74
C LYS A 95 -4.71 14.60 -15.06
N PRO A 96 -5.90 14.98 -15.55
CA PRO A 96 -7.14 14.38 -15.12
C PRO A 96 -7.13 12.86 -15.31
N SER A 97 -7.88 12.14 -14.47
CA SER A 97 -8.05 10.69 -14.62
C SER A 97 -8.77 10.36 -15.94
N PRO A 98 -8.72 9.11 -16.43
CA PRO A 98 -9.51 8.67 -17.58
C PRO A 98 -11.03 8.90 -17.41
N ALA A 99 -11.52 8.98 -16.16
CA ALA A 99 -12.91 9.31 -15.85
C ALA A 99 -13.20 10.83 -15.84
N GLY A 100 -12.19 11.67 -16.10
CA GLY A 100 -12.30 13.13 -16.11
C GLY A 100 -12.17 13.80 -14.75
N GLU A 101 -11.81 13.05 -13.69
CA GLU A 101 -11.65 13.61 -12.35
C GLU A 101 -10.33 14.41 -12.26
N PRO A 102 -10.31 15.53 -11.51
CA PRO A 102 -9.10 16.30 -11.33
C PRO A 102 -8.03 15.47 -10.61
N PRO A 103 -6.73 15.68 -10.91
CA PRO A 103 -5.66 14.97 -10.23
C PRO A 103 -5.65 15.26 -8.72
N HIS A 104 -5.31 14.26 -7.92
CA HIS A 104 -5.18 14.42 -6.49
C HIS A 104 -4.08 15.44 -6.16
N GLY A 105 -4.38 16.45 -5.34
CA GLY A 105 -3.49 17.59 -5.11
C GLY A 105 -2.08 17.21 -4.63
N GLU A 106 -1.99 16.19 -3.76
CA GLU A 106 -0.69 15.67 -3.30
C GLU A 106 0.14 15.02 -4.42
N CYS A 107 -0.51 14.35 -5.38
CA CYS A 107 0.17 13.78 -6.55
C CYS A 107 0.77 14.89 -7.41
N VAL A 108 0.03 15.97 -7.66
CA VAL A 108 0.52 17.13 -8.42
C VAL A 108 1.70 17.78 -7.71
N ARG A 109 1.59 17.97 -6.38
CA ARG A 109 2.64 18.59 -5.56
C ARG A 109 3.94 17.79 -5.61
N VAL A 110 3.86 16.48 -5.36
CA VAL A 110 5.04 15.60 -5.37
C VAL A 110 5.61 15.47 -6.79
N ALA A 111 4.77 15.34 -7.82
CA ALA A 111 5.23 15.25 -9.20
C ALA A 111 6.10 16.44 -9.59
N LYS A 112 5.68 17.67 -9.27
CA LYS A 112 6.47 18.88 -9.55
C LYS A 112 7.80 18.88 -8.81
N ALA A 113 7.79 18.59 -7.50
CA ALA A 113 9.02 18.53 -6.71
C ALA A 113 10.01 17.48 -7.26
N MET A 114 9.51 16.33 -7.72
CA MET A 114 10.32 15.26 -8.29
C MET A 114 10.86 15.59 -9.70
N GLN A 115 10.13 16.40 -10.48
CA GLN A 115 10.57 16.90 -11.78
C GLN A 115 11.64 18.01 -11.65
N GLU A 116 11.61 18.79 -10.58
CA GLU A 116 12.62 19.82 -10.27
C GLU A 116 13.98 19.23 -9.83
N MET A 117 14.00 17.98 -9.34
CA MET A 117 15.24 17.29 -8.99
C MET A 117 16.10 17.02 -10.22
N ASP A 118 17.43 17.09 -10.05
CA ASP A 118 18.37 16.62 -11.06
C ASP A 118 18.26 15.10 -11.24
N GLU A 119 18.68 14.60 -12.40
CA GLU A 119 18.51 13.20 -12.79
C GLU A 119 19.20 12.22 -11.82
N LYS A 120 20.35 12.58 -11.26
CA LYS A 120 21.06 11.71 -10.30
C LYS A 120 20.28 11.59 -8.99
N THR A 121 19.77 12.71 -8.49
CA THR A 121 18.92 12.71 -7.30
C THR A 121 17.64 11.92 -7.54
N ARG A 122 16.97 12.15 -8.67
CA ARG A 122 15.76 11.44 -9.07
C ARG A 122 15.98 9.92 -9.11
N SER A 123 17.06 9.47 -9.75
CA SER A 123 17.44 8.06 -9.83
C SER A 123 17.70 7.44 -8.44
N GLY A 124 18.29 8.19 -7.51
CA GLY A 124 18.49 7.76 -6.12
C GLY A 124 17.18 7.57 -5.36
N VAL A 125 16.23 8.50 -5.52
CA VAL A 125 14.88 8.40 -4.94
C VAL A 125 14.13 7.19 -5.51
N GLN A 126 14.16 7.03 -6.84
CA GLN A 126 13.54 5.92 -7.54
C GLN A 126 14.07 4.57 -7.04
N THR A 127 15.39 4.40 -7.05
CA THR A 127 16.05 3.15 -6.63
C THR A 127 15.71 2.79 -5.20
N THR A 128 15.69 3.80 -4.31
CA THR A 128 15.31 3.61 -2.90
C THR A 128 13.87 3.14 -2.79
N ALA A 129 12.92 3.83 -3.43
CA ALA A 129 11.50 3.49 -3.37
C ALA A 129 11.21 2.10 -3.96
N THR A 130 11.81 1.77 -5.11
CA THR A 130 11.60 0.48 -5.77
C THR A 130 12.21 -0.69 -4.99
N SER A 131 13.29 -0.44 -4.24
CA SER A 131 13.92 -1.47 -3.39
C SER A 131 12.96 -2.02 -2.32
N TRP A 132 12.05 -1.17 -1.81
CA TRP A 132 11.05 -1.56 -0.82
C TRP A 132 9.92 -2.41 -1.40
N LEU A 133 9.74 -2.38 -2.73
CA LEU A 133 8.68 -3.11 -3.42
C LEU A 133 9.15 -4.44 -4.03
N THR A 134 10.40 -4.82 -3.79
CA THR A 134 11.02 -6.04 -4.34
C THR A 134 10.24 -7.31 -4.00
N LEU A 135 9.63 -7.36 -2.82
CA LEU A 135 8.77 -8.48 -2.40
C LEU A 135 7.65 -8.78 -3.41
N TRP A 136 7.07 -7.76 -4.03
CA TRP A 136 5.95 -7.94 -4.96
C TRP A 136 6.38 -8.46 -6.33
N ALA A 137 7.68 -8.57 -6.61
CA ALA A 137 8.16 -9.22 -7.84
C ALA A 137 7.86 -10.73 -7.83
N ASP A 138 7.62 -11.30 -6.65
CA ASP A 138 7.07 -12.65 -6.48
C ASP A 138 5.60 -12.69 -6.91
N GLU A 139 5.30 -13.50 -7.94
CA GLU A 139 3.96 -13.65 -8.50
C GLU A 139 2.93 -14.16 -7.47
N MET A 140 3.36 -14.95 -6.49
CA MET A 140 2.45 -15.45 -5.44
C MET A 140 2.00 -14.30 -4.53
N VAL A 141 2.93 -13.43 -4.15
CA VAL A 141 2.64 -12.25 -3.34
C VAL A 141 1.82 -11.23 -4.12
N ALA A 142 2.16 -11.00 -5.39
CA ALA A 142 1.38 -10.14 -6.27
C ALA A 142 -0.07 -10.64 -6.42
N ARG A 143 -0.26 -11.96 -6.63
CA ARG A 143 -1.60 -12.57 -6.68
C ARG A 143 -2.34 -12.39 -5.36
N ALA A 144 -1.70 -12.71 -4.23
CA ALA A 144 -2.29 -12.61 -2.90
C ALA A 144 -2.69 -11.17 -2.54
N THR A 145 -2.08 -10.16 -3.15
CA THR A 145 -2.38 -8.74 -2.93
C THR A 145 -3.12 -8.04 -4.07
N SER A 146 -3.60 -8.80 -5.06
CA SER A 146 -4.25 -8.27 -6.26
C SER A 146 -5.70 -7.81 -6.06
N ALA A 147 -6.41 -8.38 -5.08
CA ALA A 147 -7.80 -8.10 -4.78
C ALA A 147 -8.07 -8.39 -3.30
N SER A 148 -9.27 -8.07 -2.81
CA SER A 148 -9.72 -8.46 -1.47
C SER A 148 -10.91 -9.40 -1.58
N ASP A 149 -10.79 -10.60 -1.02
CA ASP A 149 -11.89 -11.58 -0.97
C ASP A 149 -12.77 -11.39 0.29
N PHE A 150 -12.38 -10.48 1.19
CA PHE A 150 -13.12 -10.10 2.40
C PHE A 150 -12.83 -8.64 2.78
N ASP A 151 -13.73 -8.05 3.56
CA ASP A 151 -13.52 -6.76 4.22
C ASP A 151 -13.11 -6.97 5.69
N MET A 152 -12.26 -6.10 6.25
CA MET A 152 -11.81 -6.22 7.65
C MET A 152 -12.96 -6.27 8.65
N GLY A 153 -14.04 -5.54 8.40
CA GLY A 153 -15.22 -5.57 9.26
C GLY A 153 -16.01 -6.87 9.16
N ASP A 154 -15.81 -7.73 8.14
CA ASP A 154 -16.47 -9.04 8.06
C ASP A 154 -16.09 -9.97 9.23
N LEU A 155 -14.95 -9.69 9.87
CA LEU A 155 -14.47 -10.41 11.06
C LEU A 155 -15.41 -10.24 12.27
N MET A 156 -16.15 -9.14 12.36
CA MET A 156 -17.05 -8.85 13.50
C MET A 156 -18.48 -8.51 13.05
N CYS A 157 -18.66 -7.75 11.97
CA CYS A 157 -19.95 -7.15 11.58
C CYS A 157 -20.82 -8.03 10.70
N ARG A 158 -20.39 -9.25 10.38
CA ARG A 158 -21.17 -10.18 9.55
C ARG A 158 -22.17 -10.95 10.42
N LYS A 159 -23.36 -11.26 9.90
CA LYS A 159 -24.37 -12.12 10.58
C LYS A 159 -23.78 -13.44 11.11
N ARG A 160 -22.79 -13.99 10.40
CA ARG A 160 -21.96 -15.11 10.86
C ARG A 160 -20.50 -14.63 10.76
N PRO A 161 -19.89 -14.16 11.86
CA PRO A 161 -18.51 -13.69 11.86
C PRO A 161 -17.55 -14.75 11.31
N VAL A 162 -16.49 -14.30 10.65
CA VAL A 162 -15.50 -15.19 10.04
C VAL A 162 -14.19 -15.16 10.84
N SER A 163 -13.59 -16.33 11.03
CA SER A 163 -12.24 -16.45 11.56
C SER A 163 -11.22 -16.31 10.42
N LEU A 164 -10.19 -15.49 10.63
CA LEU A 164 -9.06 -15.31 9.73
C LEU A 164 -7.80 -15.94 10.34
N TYR A 165 -7.18 -16.83 9.59
CA TYR A 165 -5.93 -17.49 9.93
C TYR A 165 -4.81 -16.83 9.13
N LEU A 166 -3.85 -16.22 9.82
CA LEU A 166 -2.62 -15.71 9.21
C LEU A 166 -1.60 -16.84 9.31
N SER A 167 -1.37 -17.51 8.19
CA SER A 167 -0.41 -18.61 8.12
C SER A 167 0.71 -18.21 7.19
N SER A 168 1.94 -18.33 7.65
CA SER A 168 3.13 -18.24 6.81
C SER A 168 4.15 -19.23 7.33
N PRO A 169 4.87 -19.95 6.45
CA PRO A 169 5.98 -20.81 6.86
C PRO A 169 6.99 -20.04 7.72
N LEU A 170 7.61 -20.70 8.71
CA LEU A 170 8.64 -20.06 9.55
C LEU A 170 9.78 -19.46 8.70
N SER A 171 10.14 -20.12 7.60
CA SER A 171 11.15 -19.66 6.64
C SER A 171 10.79 -18.35 5.92
N GLU A 172 9.50 -18.00 5.89
CA GLU A 172 8.96 -16.86 5.14
C GLU A 172 8.63 -15.66 6.03
N GLN A 173 8.72 -15.81 7.37
CA GLN A 173 8.22 -14.81 8.31
C GLN A 173 8.83 -13.43 8.12
N SER A 174 10.16 -13.33 8.05
CA SER A 174 10.85 -12.05 7.86
C SER A 174 10.53 -11.42 6.50
N ARG A 175 10.34 -12.25 5.47
CA ARG A 175 10.03 -11.79 4.10
C ARG A 175 8.60 -11.24 4.01
N LEU A 176 7.65 -11.89 4.69
CA LEU A 176 6.23 -11.54 4.66
C LEU A 176 5.78 -10.59 5.77
N GLU A 177 6.68 -10.26 6.70
CA GLU A 177 6.39 -9.45 7.89
C GLU A 177 5.68 -8.14 7.54
N GLY A 178 6.13 -7.44 6.50
CA GLY A 178 5.54 -6.17 6.07
C GLY A 178 4.04 -6.31 5.74
N ILE A 179 3.67 -7.32 4.97
CA ILE A 179 2.27 -7.56 4.56
C ILE A 179 1.42 -7.91 5.78
N THR A 180 1.91 -8.81 6.64
CA THR A 180 1.25 -9.20 7.87
C THR A 180 1.03 -8.00 8.79
N ARG A 181 2.05 -7.13 8.94
CA ARG A 181 1.95 -5.91 9.76
C ARG A 181 0.96 -4.90 9.19
N ILE A 182 0.90 -4.73 7.87
CA ILE A 182 -0.11 -3.86 7.23
C ILE A 182 -1.51 -4.39 7.54
N MET A 183 -1.73 -5.69 7.35
CA MET A 183 -3.03 -6.33 7.64
C MET A 183 -3.44 -6.14 9.10
N LEU A 184 -2.58 -6.49 10.05
CA LEU A 184 -2.88 -6.34 11.48
C LEU A 184 -3.19 -4.88 11.86
N ARG A 185 -2.45 -3.92 11.29
CA ARG A 185 -2.71 -2.50 11.52
C ARG A 185 -4.06 -2.06 10.98
N GLN A 186 -4.42 -2.50 9.77
CA GLN A 186 -5.70 -2.15 9.16
C GLN A 186 -6.87 -2.85 9.86
N MET A 187 -6.71 -4.09 10.32
CA MET A 187 -7.66 -4.78 11.18
C MET A 187 -7.90 -4.00 12.48
N ALA A 188 -6.83 -3.59 13.16
CA ALA A 188 -6.94 -2.78 14.37
C ALA A 188 -7.69 -1.47 14.06
N ALA A 189 -7.28 -0.73 13.04
CA ALA A 189 -7.96 0.51 12.66
C ALA A 189 -9.44 0.31 12.33
N ALA A 190 -9.78 -0.75 11.60
CA ALA A 190 -11.15 -1.06 11.19
C ALA A 190 -12.06 -1.44 12.37
N LEU A 191 -11.52 -2.17 13.34
CA LEU A 191 -12.28 -2.82 14.40
C LEU A 191 -12.17 -2.13 15.76
N THR A 192 -11.29 -1.14 15.95
CA THR A 192 -11.13 -0.45 17.24
C THR A 192 -11.44 1.05 17.20
N ALA A 193 -11.71 1.62 16.03
CA ALA A 193 -12.06 3.04 15.90
C ALA A 193 -13.38 3.41 16.59
N ASP A 194 -14.34 2.49 16.61
CA ASP A 194 -15.62 2.60 17.33
C ASP A 194 -15.93 1.25 17.97
N LEU A 195 -16.56 1.19 19.15
CA LEU A 195 -16.84 -0.07 19.84
C LEU A 195 -18.03 -0.84 19.23
N THR A 196 -18.92 -0.16 18.53
CA THR A 196 -20.21 -0.64 18.04
C THR A 196 -20.28 -0.77 16.52
N HIS A 197 -19.47 0.01 15.79
CA HIS A 197 -19.44 0.00 14.33
C HIS A 197 -18.01 -0.17 13.78
N ASP A 198 -17.88 -0.64 12.54
CA ASP A 198 -16.62 -0.58 11.80
C ASP A 198 -16.44 0.77 11.07
N LEU A 199 -15.31 0.95 10.38
CA LEU A 199 -15.01 2.16 9.60
C LEU A 199 -15.97 2.42 8.42
N SER A 200 -16.76 1.42 8.01
CA SER A 200 -17.81 1.56 7.00
C SER A 200 -19.19 1.84 7.59
N GLY A 201 -19.30 1.93 8.93
CA GLY A 201 -20.55 2.16 9.64
C GLY A 201 -21.41 0.90 9.80
N ARG A 202 -20.86 -0.30 9.57
CA ARG A 202 -21.60 -1.55 9.85
C ARG A 202 -21.55 -1.87 11.33
N LYS A 203 -22.68 -2.32 11.87
CA LYS A 203 -22.80 -2.72 13.28
C LYS A 203 -22.10 -4.05 13.55
N LYS A 204 -21.34 -4.13 14.64
CA LYS A 204 -20.71 -5.34 15.17
C LYS A 204 -21.69 -6.27 15.88
#